data_AF-A0AAU7VT46-F1
#
_entry.id   AF-A0AAU7VT46-F1
#
_cell.length_a   1.000
_cell.length_b   1.000
_cell.length_c   1.000
_cell.angle_alpha   90.00
_cell.angle_beta   90.00
_cell.angle_gamma   90.00
#
_symmetry.space_group_name_H-M   'P 1'
#
loop_
_entity.id
_entity.type
_entity.pdbx_description
1 polymer ?
#
loop_
_entity_poly.entity_id
_entity_poly.type
_entity_poly.pdbx_seq_one_letter_code
_entity_poly.pdbx_strand_id
1 'polypeptide(L)'
;MALDDILKQVPIDDIAEKLGVSHDEAKVAIEQGGAILLGGLAKNAETAEGSAAIQKALQKHEGSTGASKVDDVDQADGGKIVAHILGGKEKEVTTKLTESKATPGIDFGKLLPILAPIVMGLIANANKSKNPQADAGGQESGGGIGDLIGGLLGGGNSGSSAGGGGIGDVLGGLLGGGGNSGGGGIGDLLGGLLGGKK
;
A
#
# COMPACT_ATOMS: atom_id res chain seq x y z
N MET A 1 -7.49 -5.27 -5.01
CA MET A 1 -8.29 -5.56 -3.80
C MET A 1 -7.98 -4.57 -2.69
N ALA A 2 -6.76 -4.49 -2.12
CA ALA A 2 -6.44 -3.52 -1.08
C ALA A 2 -6.71 -2.05 -1.45
N LEU A 3 -6.25 -1.68 -2.65
CA LEU A 3 -6.38 -0.33 -3.17
C LEU A 3 -7.84 0.03 -3.49
N ASP A 4 -8.60 -0.93 -4.01
CA ASP A 4 -10.03 -0.77 -4.29
C ASP A 4 -10.85 -0.49 -3.02
N ASP A 5 -10.47 -1.10 -1.89
CA ASP A 5 -11.13 -0.86 -0.61
C ASP A 5 -10.74 0.49 0.00
N ILE A 6 -9.51 0.96 -0.24
CA ILE A 6 -9.11 2.35 0.04
C ILE A 6 -9.98 3.32 -0.76
N LEU A 7 -10.12 3.11 -2.07
CA LEU A 7 -10.90 3.99 -2.94
C LEU A 7 -12.39 4.05 -2.57
N LYS A 8 -12.96 3.00 -1.98
CA LYS A 8 -14.36 2.98 -1.51
C LYS A 8 -14.58 3.71 -0.18
N GLN A 9 -13.54 3.85 0.64
CA GLN A 9 -13.62 4.47 1.97
C GLN A 9 -13.05 5.89 2.02
N VAL A 10 -12.42 6.33 0.94
CA VAL A 10 -11.86 7.67 0.81
C VAL A 10 -12.89 8.57 0.09
N PRO A 11 -13.17 9.77 0.60
CA PRO A 11 -14.07 10.71 -0.08
C PRO A 11 -13.33 11.40 -1.24
N ILE A 12 -13.23 10.71 -2.38
CA ILE A 12 -12.44 11.15 -3.54
C ILE A 12 -12.88 12.53 -4.04
N ASP A 13 -14.18 12.77 -4.11
CA ASP A 13 -14.74 14.05 -4.58
C ASP A 13 -14.35 15.22 -3.66
N ASP A 14 -14.41 15.03 -2.34
CA ASP A 14 -14.03 16.07 -1.38
C ASP A 14 -12.51 16.31 -1.38
N ILE A 15 -11.70 15.25 -1.57
CA ILE A 15 -10.25 15.41 -1.77
C ILE A 15 -9.96 16.18 -3.06
N ALA A 16 -10.66 15.88 -4.15
CA ALA A 16 -10.51 16.59 -5.42
C ALA A 16 -10.84 18.08 -5.27
N GLU A 17 -11.93 18.41 -4.57
CA GLU A 17 -12.31 19.79 -4.27
C GLU A 17 -11.27 20.52 -3.41
N LYS A 18 -10.77 19.89 -2.33
CA LYS A 18 -9.77 20.48 -1.42
C LYS A 18 -8.42 20.69 -2.09
N LEU A 19 -8.08 19.84 -3.05
CA LEU A 19 -6.82 19.92 -3.82
C LEU A 19 -6.96 20.75 -5.11
N GLY A 20 -8.18 21.07 -5.53
CA GLY A 20 -8.44 21.85 -6.75
C GLY A 20 -8.12 21.08 -8.04
N VAL A 21 -8.29 19.76 -8.03
CA VAL A 21 -8.01 18.86 -9.16
C VAL A 21 -9.26 18.11 -9.60
N SER A 22 -9.19 17.40 -10.73
CA SER A 22 -10.29 16.52 -11.15
C SER A 22 -10.40 15.26 -10.29
N HIS A 23 -11.57 14.63 -10.28
CA HIS A 23 -11.78 13.34 -9.62
C HIS A 23 -10.75 12.31 -10.06
N ASP A 24 -10.49 12.20 -11.37
CA ASP A 24 -9.54 11.22 -11.92
C ASP A 24 -8.11 11.49 -11.44
N GLU A 25 -7.69 12.76 -11.39
CA GLU A 25 -6.37 13.14 -10.85
C GLU A 25 -6.25 12.86 -9.36
N ALA A 26 -7.30 13.18 -8.58
CA ALA A 26 -7.36 12.86 -7.16
C ALA A 26 -7.26 11.35 -6.94
N LYS A 27 -8.00 10.55 -7.72
CA LYS A 27 -7.95 9.08 -7.66
C LYS A 27 -6.53 8.57 -7.91
N VAL A 28 -5.86 9.02 -8.97
CA VAL A 28 -4.47 8.61 -9.27
C VAL A 28 -3.52 8.98 -8.13
N ALA A 29 -3.70 10.17 -7.52
CA ALA A 29 -2.87 10.57 -6.39
C ALA A 29 -3.16 9.78 -5.11
N ILE A 30 -4.42 9.43 -4.87
CA ILE A 30 -4.82 8.55 -3.76
C ILE A 30 -4.18 7.18 -3.93
N GLU A 31 -4.16 6.65 -5.15
CA GLU A 31 -3.52 5.37 -5.45
C GLU A 31 -2.00 5.42 -5.18
N GLN A 32 -1.32 6.47 -5.65
CA GLN A 32 0.12 6.66 -5.42
C GLN A 32 0.46 6.91 -3.95
N GLY A 33 -0.30 7.79 -3.28
CA GLY A 33 -0.12 8.12 -1.86
C GLY A 33 -0.40 6.92 -0.97
N GLY A 34 -1.47 6.16 -1.27
CA GLY A 34 -1.80 4.91 -0.59
C GLY A 34 -0.71 3.86 -0.72
N ALA A 35 -0.16 3.67 -1.92
CA ALA A 35 0.94 2.73 -2.15
C ALA A 35 2.20 3.10 -1.34
N ILE A 36 2.51 4.40 -1.23
CA ILE A 36 3.65 4.89 -0.47
C ILE A 36 3.46 4.73 1.03
N LEU A 37 2.27 5.04 1.55
CA LEU A 37 1.92 4.83 2.94
C LEU A 37 2.01 3.34 3.29
N LEU A 38 1.48 2.47 2.43
CA LEU A 38 1.52 1.02 2.62
C LEU A 38 2.96 0.48 2.58
N GLY A 39 3.79 0.98 1.66
CA GLY A 39 5.21 0.64 1.58
C GLY A 39 6.00 1.11 2.80
N GLY A 40 5.74 2.32 3.30
CA GLY A 40 6.35 2.82 4.53
C GLY A 40 5.92 2.03 5.77
N LEU A 41 4.63 1.67 5.87
CA LEU A 41 4.10 0.81 6.93
C LEU A 41 4.74 -0.57 6.88
N ALA A 42 4.83 -1.19 5.70
CA ALA A 42 5.50 -2.46 5.50
C ALA A 42 6.96 -2.38 5.97
N LYS A 43 7.68 -1.32 5.60
CA LYS A 43 9.06 -1.09 6.01
C LYS A 43 9.22 -0.97 7.53
N ASN A 44 8.34 -0.25 8.20
CA ASN A 44 8.38 -0.11 9.65
C ASN A 44 8.02 -1.42 10.36
N ALA A 45 7.07 -2.18 9.81
CA ALA A 45 6.66 -3.46 10.35
C ALA A 45 7.75 -4.56 10.27
N GLU A 46 8.82 -4.35 9.49
CA GLU A 46 10.02 -5.23 9.48
C GLU A 46 10.77 -5.21 10.82
N THR A 47 10.58 -4.18 11.63
CA THR A 47 11.24 -4.03 12.94
C THR A 47 10.26 -4.31 14.07
N ALA A 48 10.75 -4.85 15.19
CA ALA A 48 9.92 -5.10 16.38
C ALA A 48 9.35 -3.79 16.98
N GLU A 49 10.12 -2.70 16.90
CA GLU A 49 9.73 -1.39 17.41
C GLU A 49 8.65 -0.76 16.52
N GLY A 50 8.83 -0.81 15.19
CA GLY A 50 7.87 -0.27 14.25
C GLY A 50 6.57 -1.09 14.21
N SER A 51 6.64 -2.41 14.31
CA SER A 51 5.44 -3.25 14.40
C SER A 51 4.63 -2.95 15.67
N ALA A 52 5.28 -2.79 16.83
CA ALA A 52 4.62 -2.42 18.08
C ALA A 52 4.00 -1.00 18.01
N ALA A 53 4.68 -0.06 17.36
CA ALA A 53 4.15 1.29 17.17
C ALA A 53 2.93 1.31 16.23
N ILE A 54 2.98 0.55 15.13
CA ILE A 54 1.84 0.37 14.23
C ILE A 54 0.69 -0.28 15.00
N GLN A 55 0.93 -1.32 15.80
CA GLN A 55 -0.12 -1.97 16.59
C GLN A 55 -0.85 -0.99 17.52
N LYS A 56 -0.12 -0.14 18.23
CA LYS A 56 -0.72 0.91 19.07
C LYS A 56 -1.54 1.91 18.27
N ALA A 57 -1.04 2.31 17.09
CA ALA A 57 -1.78 3.19 16.22
C ALA A 57 -3.05 2.51 15.66
N LEU A 58 -2.99 1.23 15.29
CA LEU A 58 -4.16 0.48 14.84
C LEU A 58 -5.23 0.36 15.94
N GLN A 59 -4.84 0.14 17.19
CA GLN A 59 -5.77 0.15 18.33
C GLN A 59 -6.42 1.53 18.53
N LYS A 60 -5.66 2.62 18.34
CA LYS A 60 -6.18 3.98 18.46
C LYS A 60 -7.18 4.34 17.35
N HIS A 61 -6.99 3.80 16.15
CA HIS A 61 -7.85 4.02 14.99
C HIS A 61 -8.83 2.87 14.74
N GLU A 62 -8.95 1.95 15.70
CA GLU A 62 -9.87 0.82 15.60
C GLU A 62 -11.32 1.32 15.60
N GLY A 63 -12.13 0.82 14.67
CA GLY A 63 -13.52 1.25 14.54
C GLY A 63 -13.70 2.60 13.84
N SER A 64 -12.61 3.24 13.39
CA SER A 64 -12.70 4.34 12.42
C SER A 64 -13.20 3.75 11.10
N THR A 65 -14.49 3.88 10.83
CA THR A 65 -15.06 3.68 9.49
C THR A 65 -14.64 4.87 8.63
N GLY A 66 -14.28 4.65 7.37
CA GLY A 66 -13.78 5.69 6.45
C GLY A 66 -14.46 7.06 6.59
N ALA A 67 -13.70 8.12 6.35
CA ALA A 67 -14.20 9.48 6.50
C ALA A 67 -15.21 9.79 5.39
N SER A 68 -16.40 10.28 5.75
CA SER A 68 -17.38 10.73 4.75
C SER A 68 -16.96 12.08 4.14
N LYS A 69 -16.17 12.86 4.88
CA LYS A 69 -15.55 14.11 4.45
C LYS A 69 -14.10 14.19 4.93
N VAL A 70 -13.28 14.93 4.20
CA VAL A 70 -11.92 15.33 4.59
C VAL A 70 -11.92 16.07 5.93
N ASP A 71 -12.96 16.84 6.22
CA ASP A 71 -13.09 17.59 7.47
C ASP A 71 -13.38 16.68 8.69
N ASP A 72 -13.83 15.44 8.47
CA ASP A 72 -14.00 14.44 9.54
C ASP A 72 -12.65 13.78 9.90
N VAL A 73 -11.60 14.03 9.12
CA VAL A 73 -10.26 13.48 9.33
C VAL A 73 -9.46 14.40 10.25
N ASP A 74 -8.91 13.85 11.33
CA ASP A 74 -7.91 14.55 12.13
C ASP A 74 -6.59 14.65 11.34
N GLN A 75 -6.43 15.77 10.62
CA GLN A 75 -5.23 16.03 9.81
C GLN A 75 -3.97 16.21 10.68
N ALA A 76 -4.11 16.63 11.94
CA ALA A 76 -2.98 16.76 12.84
C ALA A 76 -2.46 15.38 13.29
N ASP A 77 -3.38 14.45 13.54
CA ASP A 77 -3.03 13.05 13.76
C ASP A 77 -2.50 12.40 12.47
N GLY A 78 -3.14 12.69 11.35
CA GLY A 78 -2.70 12.28 10.01
C GLY A 78 -1.25 12.65 9.72
N GLY A 79 -0.85 13.89 9.98
CA GLY A 79 0.54 14.33 9.83
C GLY A 79 1.52 13.55 10.71
N LYS A 80 1.13 13.23 11.97
CA LYS A 80 1.97 12.40 12.85
C LYS A 80 2.12 10.97 12.34
N ILE A 81 1.04 10.40 11.80
CA ILE A 81 1.06 9.07 11.21
C ILE A 81 1.99 9.06 10.00
N VAL A 82 1.87 10.03 9.09
CA VAL A 82 2.76 10.17 7.92
C VAL A 82 4.21 10.30 8.36
N ALA A 83 4.51 11.16 9.33
CA ALA A 83 5.85 11.34 9.87
C ALA A 83 6.41 10.06 10.50
N HIS A 84 5.58 9.25 11.15
CA HIS A 84 5.99 7.98 11.71
C HIS A 84 6.22 6.92 10.62
N ILE A 85 5.35 6.88 9.59
CA ILE A 85 5.41 5.94 8.48
C ILE A 85 6.64 6.20 7.59
N LEU A 86 6.84 7.45 7.19
CA LEU A 86 7.90 7.83 6.25
C LEU A 86 9.19 8.23 6.95
N GLY A 87 9.13 8.51 8.26
CA GLY A 87 10.28 8.90 9.07
C GLY A 87 10.99 10.12 8.49
N GLY A 88 12.33 10.07 8.51
CA GLY A 88 13.16 11.13 7.93
C GLY A 88 13.00 11.34 6.42
N LYS A 89 12.29 10.45 5.71
CA LYS A 89 12.08 10.54 4.25
C LYS A 89 10.79 11.24 3.86
N GLU A 90 9.93 11.60 4.82
CA GLU A 90 8.64 12.26 4.55
C GLU A 90 8.78 13.43 3.57
N LYS A 91 9.69 14.37 3.84
CA LYS A 91 9.92 15.55 2.99
C LYS A 91 10.42 15.20 1.59
N GLU A 92 11.31 14.20 1.49
CA GLU A 92 11.83 13.75 0.20
C GLU A 92 10.73 13.09 -0.64
N VAL A 93 9.94 12.23 -0.02
CA VAL A 93 8.85 11.49 -0.65
C VAL A 93 7.73 12.44 -1.09
N THR A 94 7.30 13.35 -0.23
CA THR A 94 6.28 14.36 -0.56
C THR A 94 6.74 15.28 -1.69
N THR A 95 8.00 15.73 -1.67
CA THR A 95 8.57 16.55 -2.75
C THR A 95 8.60 15.78 -4.07
N LYS A 96 9.15 14.56 -4.09
CA LYS A 96 9.23 13.73 -5.30
C LYS A 96 7.86 13.41 -5.91
N LEU A 97 6.85 13.21 -5.07
CA LEU A 97 5.48 12.98 -5.53
C LEU A 97 4.84 14.24 -6.09
N THR A 98 5.01 15.38 -5.41
CA THR A 98 4.50 16.68 -5.86
C THR A 98 5.13 17.12 -7.18
N GLU A 99 6.40 16.76 -7.41
CA GLU A 99 7.14 17.00 -8.66
C GLU A 99 6.87 15.94 -9.74
N SER A 100 6.12 14.88 -9.42
CA SER A 100 5.84 13.79 -10.35
C SER A 100 4.98 14.27 -11.51
N LYS A 101 5.39 13.92 -12.73
CA LYS A 101 4.58 14.18 -13.94
C LYS A 101 3.27 13.40 -13.97
N ALA A 102 3.12 12.38 -13.13
CA ALA A 102 1.92 11.56 -13.06
C ALA A 102 0.78 12.23 -12.26
N THR A 103 1.10 13.19 -11.41
CA THR A 103 0.16 13.89 -10.51
C THR A 103 0.49 15.39 -10.45
N PRO A 104 0.56 16.07 -11.60
CA PRO A 104 1.00 17.46 -11.67
C PRO A 104 0.04 18.37 -10.87
N GLY A 105 0.60 19.18 -9.97
CA GLY A 105 -0.16 20.16 -9.20
C GLY A 105 -0.80 19.62 -7.91
N ILE A 106 -0.58 18.35 -7.57
CA ILE A 106 -1.08 17.75 -6.32
C ILE A 106 -0.07 17.91 -5.19
N ASP A 107 -0.49 18.56 -4.11
CA ASP A 107 0.31 18.71 -2.89
C ASP A 107 0.18 17.46 -2.00
N PHE A 108 1.16 16.56 -2.11
CA PHE A 108 1.20 15.36 -1.29
C PHE A 108 1.44 15.65 0.20
N GLY A 109 1.95 16.83 0.55
CA GLY A 109 2.03 17.28 1.94
C GLY A 109 0.66 17.53 2.57
N LYS A 110 -0.38 17.79 1.77
CA LYS A 110 -1.77 17.90 2.22
C LYS A 110 -2.55 16.60 2.05
N LEU A 111 -2.29 15.88 0.97
CA LEU A 111 -2.99 14.62 0.68
C LEU A 111 -2.61 13.50 1.67
N LEU A 112 -1.33 13.32 1.98
CA LEU A 112 -0.89 12.20 2.82
C LEU A 112 -1.49 12.26 4.24
N PRO A 113 -1.54 13.42 4.93
CA PRO A 113 -2.21 13.52 6.23
C PRO A 113 -3.70 13.16 6.19
N ILE A 114 -4.39 13.36 5.08
CA ILE A 114 -5.79 12.98 4.93
C ILE A 114 -5.91 11.46 4.72
N LEU A 115 -5.01 10.88 3.91
CA LEU A 115 -5.03 9.45 3.59
C LEU A 115 -4.55 8.57 4.73
N ALA A 116 -3.60 9.03 5.53
CA ALA A 116 -2.95 8.20 6.54
C ALA A 116 -3.92 7.63 7.59
N PRO A 117 -4.83 8.41 8.21
CA PRO A 117 -5.84 7.88 9.13
C PRO A 117 -6.80 6.88 8.47
N ILE A 118 -7.16 7.10 7.20
CA ILE A 118 -8.09 6.22 6.46
C ILE A 118 -7.43 4.86 6.18
N VAL A 119 -6.18 4.86 5.69
CA VAL A 119 -5.40 3.64 5.46
C VAL A 119 -5.20 2.89 6.78
N MET A 120 -4.91 3.59 7.88
CA MET A 120 -4.79 2.97 9.20
C MET A 120 -6.10 2.36 9.69
N GLY A 121 -7.24 3.05 9.55
CA GLY A 121 -8.56 2.52 9.90
C GLY A 121 -8.93 1.28 9.08
N LEU A 122 -8.61 1.27 7.80
CA LEU A 122 -8.77 0.09 6.92
C LEU A 122 -7.96 -1.10 7.39
N ILE A 123 -6.67 -0.90 7.70
CA ILE A 123 -5.80 -1.97 8.19
C ILE A 123 -6.25 -2.43 9.57
N ALA A 124 -6.68 -1.51 10.45
CA ALA A 124 -7.17 -1.85 11.79
C ALA A 124 -8.44 -2.71 11.70
N ASN A 125 -9.38 -2.32 10.84
CA ASN A 125 -10.61 -3.08 10.60
C ASN A 125 -10.31 -4.43 9.94
N ALA A 126 -9.39 -4.49 8.96
CA ALA A 126 -8.97 -5.74 8.33
C ALA A 126 -8.27 -6.69 9.32
N ASN A 127 -7.44 -6.14 10.22
CA ASN A 127 -6.79 -6.88 11.30
C ASN A 127 -7.82 -7.41 12.29
N LYS A 128 -8.82 -6.61 12.68
CA LYS A 128 -9.94 -7.05 13.52
C LYS A 128 -10.77 -8.15 12.86
N SER A 129 -11.08 -8.03 11.57
CA SER A 129 -11.82 -9.06 10.84
C SER A 129 -11.05 -10.36 10.71
N LYS A 130 -9.72 -10.32 10.54
CA LYS A 130 -8.88 -11.53 10.50
C LYS A 130 -8.55 -12.09 11.87
N ASN A 131 -8.53 -11.25 12.90
CA ASN A 131 -8.18 -11.63 14.26
C ASN A 131 -9.18 -11.02 15.28
N PRO A 132 -10.42 -11.55 15.34
CA PRO A 132 -11.48 -11.01 16.20
C PRO A 132 -11.19 -11.13 17.72
N GLN A 133 -10.08 -11.79 18.10
CA GLN A 133 -9.66 -11.97 19.49
C GLN A 133 -8.59 -10.96 19.96
N ALA A 134 -8.18 -10.01 19.11
CA ALA A 134 -7.17 -8.99 19.45
C ALA A 134 -7.62 -7.99 20.55
N ASP A 135 -8.89 -8.02 20.95
CA ASP A 135 -9.49 -7.14 21.97
C ASP A 135 -9.16 -7.55 23.42
N ALA A 136 -8.71 -8.79 23.65
CA ALA A 136 -8.54 -9.33 25.01
C ALA A 136 -7.07 -9.61 25.36
N GLY A 137 -6.26 -8.55 25.55
CA GLY A 137 -5.14 -8.53 26.51
C GLY A 137 -4.11 -9.67 26.50
N GLY A 138 -3.88 -10.38 25.40
CA GLY A 138 -2.97 -11.52 25.44
C GLY A 138 -2.63 -12.13 24.08
N GLN A 139 -1.33 -12.23 23.86
CA GLN A 139 -0.65 -13.16 22.97
C GLN A 139 -0.62 -12.82 21.48
N GLU A 140 0.58 -12.49 21.03
CA GLU A 140 1.09 -12.40 19.67
C GLU A 140 0.74 -13.69 18.90
N SER A 141 -0.46 -13.76 18.34
CA SER A 141 -0.87 -14.90 17.54
C SER A 141 -0.29 -14.78 16.13
N GLY A 142 0.98 -15.15 15.99
CA GLY A 142 1.54 -15.91 14.86
C GLY A 142 1.60 -15.32 13.46
N GLY A 143 1.09 -14.11 13.21
CA GLY A 143 1.27 -13.40 11.94
C GLY A 143 1.48 -11.93 12.24
N GLY A 144 2.68 -11.41 12.00
CA GLY A 144 2.99 -10.03 12.29
C GLY A 144 2.12 -9.08 11.48
N ILE A 145 1.97 -7.83 11.92
CA ILE A 145 1.34 -6.77 11.12
C ILE A 145 2.04 -6.64 9.75
N GLY A 146 3.34 -6.93 9.69
CA GLY A 146 4.10 -7.04 8.44
C GLY A 146 3.58 -8.13 7.51
N ASP A 147 3.13 -9.28 8.02
CA ASP A 147 2.54 -10.37 7.21
C ASP A 147 1.14 -10.00 6.72
N LEU A 148 0.38 -9.25 7.51
CA LEU A 148 -0.93 -8.72 7.09
C LEU A 148 -0.78 -7.68 5.98
N ILE A 149 0.13 -6.71 6.16
CA ILE A 149 0.43 -5.69 5.16
C ILE A 149 1.07 -6.33 3.93
N GLY A 150 1.99 -7.26 4.11
CA GLY A 150 2.64 -8.02 3.06
C GLY A 150 1.66 -8.89 2.29
N GLY A 151 0.70 -9.53 2.95
CA GLY A 151 -0.39 -10.26 2.30
C GLY A 151 -1.41 -9.35 1.59
N LEU A 152 -1.58 -8.11 2.07
CA LEU A 152 -2.42 -7.10 1.43
C LEU A 152 -1.75 -6.51 0.17
N LEU A 153 -0.43 -6.32 0.23
CA LEU A 153 0.40 -5.79 -0.86
C LEU A 153 0.77 -6.86 -1.89
N GLY A 154 0.98 -8.10 -1.43
CA GLY A 154 1.51 -9.23 -2.22
C GLY A 154 0.50 -10.32 -2.55
N GLY A 155 -0.75 -10.23 -2.07
CA GLY A 155 -1.78 -11.23 -2.31
C GLY A 155 -1.79 -12.32 -1.24
N GLY A 156 -2.90 -12.39 -0.50
CA GLY A 156 -3.08 -13.36 0.56
C GLY A 156 -3.22 -14.81 0.07
N ASN A 157 -2.31 -15.63 0.59
CA ASN A 157 -2.53 -16.99 1.10
C ASN A 157 -2.59 -18.18 0.12
N SER A 158 -1.66 -19.11 0.37
CA SER A 158 -1.71 -20.53 0.00
C SER A 158 -3.13 -21.12 0.03
N GLY A 159 -3.59 -21.62 -1.12
CA GLY A 159 -4.78 -22.47 -1.16
C GLY A 159 -5.54 -22.49 -2.48
N SER A 160 -4.96 -23.12 -3.50
CA SER A 160 -5.64 -23.71 -4.66
C SER A 160 -6.07 -22.78 -5.82
N SER A 161 -5.57 -23.16 -7.00
CA SER A 161 -6.12 -22.97 -8.34
C SER A 161 -5.83 -21.67 -9.11
N ALA A 162 -4.99 -21.84 -10.14
CA ALA A 162 -5.07 -21.23 -11.48
C ALA A 162 -5.09 -19.70 -11.63
N GLY A 163 -3.95 -19.16 -12.06
CA GLY A 163 -3.85 -18.14 -13.11
C GLY A 163 -4.39 -16.74 -12.81
N GLY A 164 -3.48 -15.78 -12.58
CA GLY A 164 -3.81 -14.35 -12.65
C GLY A 164 -2.73 -13.48 -12.01
N GLY A 165 -1.91 -12.83 -12.86
CA GLY A 165 -0.77 -12.01 -12.46
C GLY A 165 -1.12 -10.92 -11.46
N GLY A 166 -0.42 -10.95 -10.32
CA GLY A 166 -0.49 -9.92 -9.28
C GLY A 166 0.53 -8.80 -9.52
N ILE A 167 0.32 -7.67 -8.85
CA ILE A 167 1.24 -6.53 -8.85
C ILE A 167 2.63 -6.92 -8.31
N GLY A 168 2.72 -7.99 -7.49
CA GLY A 168 3.97 -8.61 -7.07
C GLY A 168 4.81 -9.21 -8.20
N ASP A 169 4.19 -9.73 -9.28
CA ASP A 169 4.91 -10.21 -10.47
C ASP A 169 5.45 -9.04 -11.31
N VAL A 170 4.72 -7.94 -11.38
CA VAL A 170 5.14 -6.74 -12.14
C VAL A 170 6.26 -6.00 -11.40
N LEU A 171 6.18 -5.88 -10.08
CA LEU A 171 7.23 -5.27 -9.27
C LEU A 171 8.42 -6.21 -9.05
N GLY A 172 8.19 -7.52 -8.91
CA GLY A 172 9.24 -8.54 -8.86
C GLY A 172 10.00 -8.67 -10.18
N GLY A 173 9.30 -8.60 -11.31
CA GLY A 173 9.92 -8.63 -12.64
C GLY A 173 10.70 -7.37 -13.02
N LEU A 174 10.38 -6.22 -12.39
CA LEU A 174 11.05 -4.94 -12.66
C LEU A 174 12.14 -4.58 -11.65
N LEU A 175 12.02 -5.04 -10.39
CA LEU A 175 12.94 -4.68 -9.30
C LEU A 175 13.83 -5.85 -8.84
N GLY A 176 13.48 -7.09 -9.18
CA GLY A 176 14.19 -8.32 -8.79
C GLY A 176 15.04 -8.89 -9.91
N GLY A 177 16.04 -8.13 -10.37
CA GLY A 177 17.10 -8.69 -11.20
C GLY A 177 17.94 -9.68 -10.39
N GLY A 178 17.65 -10.98 -10.50
CA GLY A 178 18.56 -12.01 -10.00
C GLY A 178 17.89 -13.35 -9.67
N GLY A 179 18.03 -14.32 -10.58
CA GLY A 179 18.19 -15.72 -10.18
C GLY A 179 17.02 -16.67 -10.44
N ASN A 180 17.10 -17.34 -11.58
CA ASN A 180 16.80 -18.76 -11.76
C ASN A 180 15.34 -19.25 -11.65
N SER A 181 14.69 -19.38 -12.81
CA SER A 181 14.22 -20.70 -13.27
C SER A 181 13.86 -20.68 -14.75
N GLY A 182 14.21 -21.77 -15.44
CA GLY A 182 14.08 -21.91 -16.88
C GLY A 182 12.65 -21.89 -17.41
N GLY A 183 12.57 -21.68 -18.72
CA GLY A 183 11.35 -21.85 -19.50
C GLY A 183 11.19 -20.79 -20.57
N GLY A 184 11.68 -21.09 -21.77
CA GLY A 184 11.15 -20.53 -23.02
C GLY A 184 11.48 -19.07 -23.32
N GLY A 185 12.61 -18.85 -23.98
CA GLY A 185 12.91 -17.52 -24.53
C GLY A 185 14.03 -17.56 -25.55
N ILE A 186 13.65 -17.49 -26.83
CA ILE A 186 14.44 -17.01 -27.98
C ILE A 186 15.63 -17.89 -28.45
N GLY A 187 16.21 -18.74 -27.60
CA GLY A 187 17.30 -19.66 -28.00
C GLY A 187 16.84 -20.82 -28.91
N ASP A 188 15.61 -21.31 -28.72
CA ASP A 188 15.07 -22.48 -29.43
C ASP A 188 14.54 -22.14 -30.84
N LEU A 189 14.24 -20.86 -31.08
CA LEU A 189 13.85 -20.34 -32.41
C LEU A 189 15.07 -20.14 -33.33
N LEU A 190 16.28 -20.10 -32.78
CA LEU A 190 17.53 -20.04 -33.55
C LEU A 190 18.11 -21.44 -33.84
N GLY A 191 17.66 -22.47 -33.12
CA GLY A 191 18.02 -23.87 -33.39
C GLY A 191 17.23 -24.50 -34.55
N GLY A 192 16.00 -24.06 -34.78
CA GLY A 192 15.09 -24.66 -35.77
C GLY A 192 15.23 -24.17 -37.22
N LEU A 193 15.97 -23.08 -37.48
CA LEU A 193 16.08 -22.48 -38.82
C LEU A 193 17.45 -22.68 -39.50
N LEU A 194 18.44 -23.26 -38.82
CA LEU A 194 19.79 -23.47 -39.37
C LEU A 194 20.17 -24.95 -39.59
N GLY A 195 19.31 -25.89 -39.19
CA GLY A 195 19.51 -27.34 -39.38
C GLY A 195 19.09 -27.87 -40.75
N GLY A 196 19.43 -27.16 -41.83
CA GLY A 196 19.16 -27.61 -43.20
C GLY A 196 20.42 -28.02 -43.94
N LYS A 197 20.92 -29.26 -43.75
CA LYS A 197 21.73 -29.94 -44.78
C LYS A 197 21.93 -31.45 -44.53
N LYS A 198 21.38 -32.21 -45.49
CA LYS A 198 21.69 -33.58 -45.92
C LYS A 198 21.21 -34.74 -45.06
#